data_AF-E8PMC6-F1
#
_entry.id   AF-E8PMC6-F1
#
_cell.length_a   1.000
_cell.length_b   1.000
_cell.length_c   1.000
_cell.angle_alpha   90.00
_cell.angle_beta   90.00
_cell.angle_gamma   90.00
#
_symmetry.space_group_name_H-M   'P 1'
#
loop_
_entity.id
_entity.type
_entity.pdbx_description
1 polymer ?
#
loop_
_entity_poly.entity_id
_entity_poly.type
_entity_poly.pdbx_seq_one_letter_code
_entity_poly.pdbx_strand_id
1 'polypeptide(L)'
;METLSYRPWQRWAAWKRLLALSLPTGFFLALSGDGGLPFLLMAIPPAFYLFSTALAPILRSSFTVALEPEGIRVGSRLYPKERFSGVEGPLGLWTRWEVRPGRLNPYRLRLGWRLGTSPLFQLVFGEEKVPLWLDLPGWDLLLLHLGLDWKEHPGLREYLGSARGLAWLNGLLHPPAELEGAWEEARKRYRQVSAWAWAGIGCIGLGFLGPQAAGSSSPLALLFLALPFLGMLLLVYPLITAFNIGRGRPGWAVAYSPFGPLEERVQG
;
A
#
# COMPACT_ATOMS: atom_id res chain seq x y z
N MET A 1 -0.79 -29.34 -3.13
CA MET A 1 -1.81 -28.34 -2.76
C MET A 1 -1.08 -27.17 -2.16
N GLU A 2 -1.08 -26.04 -2.86
CA GLU A 2 -0.40 -24.82 -2.41
C GLU A 2 -1.45 -23.85 -1.86
N THR A 3 -1.16 -23.16 -0.76
CA THR A 3 -2.11 -22.20 -0.15
C THR A 3 -1.49 -20.82 -0.10
N LEU A 4 -2.14 -19.88 -0.78
CA LEU A 4 -1.77 -18.48 -0.82
C LEU A 4 -2.44 -17.75 0.35
N SER A 5 -1.63 -17.01 1.10
CA SER A 5 -2.08 -16.27 2.27
C SER A 5 -1.24 -15.01 2.48
N TYR A 6 -1.82 -14.05 3.20
CA TYR A 6 -1.12 -12.81 3.55
C TYR A 6 0.04 -13.07 4.52
N ARG A 7 1.18 -12.43 4.26
CA ARG A 7 2.35 -12.55 5.15
C ARG A 7 2.11 -11.75 6.45
N PRO A 8 2.61 -12.21 7.62
CA PRO A 8 2.39 -11.52 8.91
C PRO A 8 2.82 -10.04 8.90
N TRP A 9 3.86 -9.71 8.13
CA TRP A 9 4.35 -8.35 8.03
C TRP A 9 3.34 -7.40 7.37
N GLN A 10 2.49 -7.86 6.45
CA GLN A 10 1.49 -7.02 5.76
C GLN A 10 0.44 -6.54 6.76
N ARG A 11 0.01 -7.47 7.62
CA ARG A 11 -0.89 -7.17 8.75
C ARG A 11 -0.26 -6.19 9.72
N TRP A 12 1.01 -6.41 10.11
CA TRP A 12 1.73 -5.47 10.96
C TRP A 12 1.92 -4.09 10.33
N ALA A 13 2.19 -4.01 9.02
CA ALA A 13 2.32 -2.74 8.32
C ALA A 13 0.98 -1.97 8.29
N ALA A 14 -0.13 -2.67 8.10
CA ALA A 14 -1.47 -2.09 8.17
C ALA A 14 -1.79 -1.56 9.57
N TRP A 15 -1.49 -2.32 10.64
CA TRP A 15 -1.63 -1.84 12.02
C TRP A 15 -0.79 -0.62 12.32
N LYS A 16 0.48 -0.60 11.86
CA LYS A 16 1.34 0.57 12.02
C LYS A 16 0.73 1.81 11.38
N ARG A 17 0.20 1.70 10.15
CA ARG A 17 -0.50 2.82 9.50
C ARG A 17 -1.75 3.25 10.24
N LEU A 18 -2.52 2.29 10.79
CA LEU A 18 -3.70 2.61 11.58
C LEU A 18 -3.31 3.44 12.82
N LEU A 19 -2.33 2.98 13.60
CA LEU A 19 -1.84 3.69 14.79
C LEU A 19 -1.19 5.03 14.43
N ALA A 20 -0.42 5.06 13.34
CA ALA A 20 0.30 6.24 12.84
C ALA A 20 -0.58 7.46 12.65
N LEU A 21 -1.78 7.23 12.12
CA LEU A 21 -2.70 8.30 11.72
C LEU A 21 -3.81 8.46 12.76
N SER A 22 -4.28 7.39 13.40
CA SER A 22 -5.33 7.49 14.43
C SER A 22 -4.86 8.22 15.69
N LEU A 23 -3.62 8.02 16.14
CA LEU A 23 -3.12 8.68 17.36
C LEU A 23 -2.99 10.21 17.18
N PRO A 24 -2.33 10.74 16.13
CA PRO A 24 -2.31 12.18 15.90
C PRO A 24 -3.70 12.74 15.63
N THR A 25 -4.52 12.08 14.81
CA THR A 25 -5.88 12.57 14.52
C THR A 25 -6.73 12.64 15.80
N GLY A 26 -6.69 11.61 16.65
CA GLY A 26 -7.39 11.63 17.94
C GLY A 26 -6.86 12.71 18.89
N PHE A 27 -5.55 12.91 18.95
CA PHE A 27 -4.93 13.98 19.75
C PHE A 27 -5.33 15.38 19.27
N PHE A 28 -5.28 15.62 17.95
CA PHE A 28 -5.71 16.89 17.36
C PHE A 28 -7.20 17.16 17.61
N LEU A 29 -8.06 16.14 17.49
CA LEU A 29 -9.48 16.25 17.81
C LEU A 29 -9.73 16.55 19.30
N ALA A 30 -8.96 15.93 20.21
CA ALA A 30 -9.06 16.19 21.63
C ALA A 30 -8.66 17.63 22.01
N LEU A 31 -7.68 18.21 21.31
CA LEU A 31 -7.24 19.59 21.51
C LEU A 31 -8.18 20.64 20.91
N SER A 32 -9.00 20.27 19.93
CA SER A 32 -9.86 21.23 19.21
C SER A 32 -11.12 21.69 19.96
N GLY A 33 -11.42 21.11 21.13
CA GLY A 33 -12.58 21.50 21.96
C GLY A 33 -13.90 21.52 21.19
N ASP A 34 -14.73 22.54 21.43
CA ASP A 34 -16.07 22.70 20.83
C ASP A 34 -16.09 23.16 19.35
N GLY A 35 -14.92 23.36 18.72
CA GLY A 35 -14.81 23.78 17.31
C GLY A 35 -15.18 22.70 16.29
N GLY A 36 -15.99 21.69 16.67
CA GLY A 36 -15.99 20.33 16.11
C GLY A 36 -16.26 20.17 14.61
N LEU A 37 -16.99 21.08 13.95
CA LEU A 37 -17.44 20.83 12.57
C LEU A 37 -16.32 21.02 11.51
N PRO A 38 -15.54 22.12 11.50
CA PRO A 38 -14.35 22.25 10.65
C PRO A 38 -13.33 21.12 10.84
N PHE A 39 -13.08 20.70 12.08
CA PHE A 39 -12.12 19.64 12.38
C PHE A 39 -12.61 18.25 11.93
N LEU A 40 -13.91 17.97 12.09
CA LEU A 40 -14.51 16.75 11.53
C LEU A 40 -14.37 16.69 10.01
N LEU A 41 -14.60 17.80 9.30
CA LEU A 41 -14.41 17.85 7.85
C LEU A 41 -12.95 17.61 7.44
N MET A 42 -11.98 18.13 8.21
CA MET A 42 -10.55 17.85 7.99
C MET A 42 -10.15 16.40 8.31
N ALA A 43 -10.90 15.71 9.18
CA ALA A 43 -10.66 14.31 9.51
C ALA A 43 -11.17 13.32 8.45
N ILE A 44 -12.07 13.75 7.55
CA ILE A 44 -12.66 12.88 6.52
C ILE A 44 -11.59 12.31 5.56
N PRO A 45 -10.72 13.10 4.89
CA PRO A 45 -9.73 12.54 3.96
C PRO A 45 -8.73 11.58 4.64
N PRO A 46 -8.15 11.90 5.82
CA PRO A 46 -7.33 10.96 6.58
C PRO A 46 -8.08 9.68 6.96
N ALA A 47 -9.36 9.77 7.34
CA ALA A 47 -10.18 8.61 7.67
C ALA A 47 -10.38 7.70 6.45
N PHE A 48 -10.65 8.25 5.26
CA PHE A 48 -10.73 7.48 4.02
C PHE A 48 -9.39 6.82 3.64
N TYR A 49 -8.30 7.54 3.81
CA TYR A 49 -6.96 7.00 3.59
C TYR A 49 -6.66 5.83 4.55
N LEU A 50 -6.99 5.99 5.83
CA LEU A 50 -6.85 4.95 6.85
C LEU A 50 -7.70 3.72 6.55
N PHE A 51 -8.95 3.95 6.16
CA PHE A 51 -9.86 2.89 5.80
C PHE A 51 -9.31 2.03 4.65
N SER A 52 -8.87 2.69 3.57
CA SER A 52 -8.39 2.02 2.36
C SER A 52 -7.00 1.36 2.52
N THR A 53 -6.10 1.97 3.29
CA THR A 53 -4.69 1.53 3.39
C THR A 53 -4.34 0.77 4.66
N ALA A 54 -5.21 0.77 5.66
CA ALA A 54 -5.00 0.08 6.94
C ALA A 54 -6.15 -0.87 7.28
N LEU A 55 -7.38 -0.37 7.43
CA LEU A 55 -8.49 -1.20 7.91
C LEU A 55 -8.86 -2.30 6.91
N ALA A 56 -9.05 -1.96 5.63
CA ALA A 56 -9.37 -2.95 4.60
C ALA A 56 -8.30 -4.06 4.48
N PRO A 57 -6.98 -3.76 4.46
CA PRO A 57 -5.93 -4.79 4.58
C PRO A 57 -6.01 -5.67 5.83
N ILE A 58 -6.36 -5.11 6.99
CA ILE A 58 -6.52 -5.89 8.23
C ILE A 58 -7.71 -6.85 8.09
N LEU A 59 -8.85 -6.37 7.61
CA LEU A 59 -10.06 -7.17 7.44
C LEU A 59 -9.88 -8.31 6.42
N ARG A 60 -9.11 -8.08 5.35
CA ARG A 60 -8.81 -9.12 4.34
C ARG A 60 -7.67 -10.05 4.72
N SER A 61 -6.95 -9.81 5.83
CA SER A 61 -5.76 -10.61 6.19
C SER A 61 -6.05 -12.08 6.47
N SER A 62 -7.30 -12.45 6.72
CA SER A 62 -7.76 -13.84 6.86
C SER A 62 -8.14 -14.50 5.52
N PHE A 63 -8.08 -13.76 4.42
CA PHE A 63 -8.36 -14.30 3.09
C PHE A 63 -7.26 -15.28 2.70
N THR A 64 -7.67 -16.48 2.31
CA THR A 64 -6.80 -17.57 1.89
C THR A 64 -7.34 -18.17 0.60
N VAL A 65 -6.44 -18.49 -0.33
CA VAL A 65 -6.78 -19.21 -1.56
C VAL A 65 -5.96 -20.48 -1.64
N ALA A 66 -6.60 -21.63 -1.72
CA ALA A 66 -5.91 -22.88 -1.98
C ALA A 66 -5.95 -23.20 -3.48
N LEU A 67 -4.79 -23.52 -4.04
CA LEU A 67 -4.63 -23.98 -5.41
C LEU A 67 -4.81 -25.49 -5.42
N GLU A 68 -5.98 -25.94 -5.89
CA GLU A 68 -6.37 -27.34 -6.02
C GLU A 68 -6.25 -27.79 -7.48
N PRO A 69 -6.02 -29.08 -7.77
CA PRO A 69 -5.89 -29.54 -9.16
C PRO A 69 -7.07 -29.13 -10.05
N GLU A 70 -8.29 -29.22 -9.51
CA GLU A 70 -9.57 -28.92 -10.17
C GLU A 70 -9.87 -27.41 -10.29
N GLY A 71 -9.19 -26.54 -9.53
CA GLY A 71 -9.71 -25.20 -9.29
C GLY A 71 -8.93 -24.36 -8.30
N ILE A 72 -9.56 -23.28 -7.87
CA ILE A 72 -9.14 -22.52 -6.68
C ILE A 72 -10.21 -22.64 -5.60
N ARG A 73 -9.80 -22.82 -4.34
CA ARG A 73 -10.72 -22.80 -3.20
C ARG A 73 -10.55 -21.51 -2.42
N VAL A 74 -11.65 -20.77 -2.25
CA VAL A 74 -11.70 -19.53 -1.47
C VAL A 74 -12.65 -19.76 -0.30
N GLY A 75 -12.11 -19.77 0.92
CA GLY A 75 -12.86 -20.21 2.10
C GLY A 75 -13.33 -21.66 1.94
N SER A 76 -14.63 -21.91 2.03
CA SER A 76 -15.24 -23.23 1.85
C SER A 76 -15.65 -23.55 0.41
N ARG A 77 -15.54 -22.60 -0.52
CA ARG A 77 -16.08 -22.74 -1.89
C ARG A 77 -15.00 -23.03 -2.91
N LEU A 78 -15.20 -24.08 -3.71
CA LEU A 78 -14.36 -24.43 -4.84
C LEU A 78 -14.87 -23.73 -6.11
N TYR A 79 -13.95 -23.12 -6.84
CA TYR A 79 -14.15 -22.49 -8.14
C TYR A 79 -13.40 -23.31 -9.20
N PRO A 80 -14.11 -24.08 -10.04
CA PRO A 80 -13.49 -24.97 -11.02
C PRO A 80 -12.76 -24.21 -12.13
N LYS A 81 -11.63 -24.76 -12.61
CA LYS A 81 -10.87 -24.19 -13.72
C LYS A 81 -11.67 -24.12 -15.01
N GLU A 82 -12.55 -25.10 -15.25
CA GLU A 82 -13.36 -25.21 -16.47
C GLU A 82 -14.36 -24.06 -16.60
N ARG A 83 -14.72 -23.42 -15.48
CA ARG A 83 -15.62 -22.26 -15.47
C ARG A 83 -14.88 -20.93 -15.57
N PHE A 84 -13.56 -20.93 -15.45
CA PHE A 84 -12.77 -19.70 -15.51
C PHE A 84 -12.83 -19.11 -16.92
N SER A 85 -13.32 -17.89 -17.04
CA SER A 85 -13.43 -17.17 -18.31
C SER A 85 -12.46 -16.01 -18.45
N GLY A 86 -11.71 -15.68 -17.40
CA GLY A 86 -10.68 -14.64 -17.42
C GLY A 86 -10.74 -13.69 -16.23
N VAL A 87 -10.08 -12.54 -16.40
CA VAL A 87 -10.03 -11.47 -15.40
C VAL A 87 -10.84 -10.27 -15.92
N GLU A 88 -11.63 -9.68 -15.05
CA GLU A 88 -12.34 -8.43 -15.29
C GLU A 88 -11.66 -7.29 -14.50
N GLY A 89 -11.49 -6.14 -15.15
CA GLY A 89 -10.95 -4.94 -14.54
C GLY A 89 -9.98 -4.19 -15.45
N PRO A 90 -9.42 -3.06 -15.00
CA PRO A 90 -9.57 -2.48 -13.66
C PRO A 90 -10.95 -1.84 -13.44
N LEU A 91 -11.57 -2.14 -12.30
CA LEU A 91 -12.90 -1.67 -11.91
C LEU A 91 -12.82 -0.32 -11.17
N GLY A 92 -13.74 0.61 -11.44
CA GLY A 92 -13.90 1.84 -10.65
C GLY A 92 -14.76 2.89 -11.35
N LEU A 93 -15.47 3.70 -10.57
CA LEU A 93 -16.47 4.67 -11.05
C LEU A 93 -15.91 5.69 -12.06
N TRP A 94 -14.62 5.97 -11.94
CA TRP A 94 -13.87 6.94 -12.75
C TRP A 94 -12.70 6.28 -13.49
N THR A 95 -12.61 4.94 -13.45
CA THR A 95 -11.58 4.20 -14.16
C THR A 95 -11.95 4.16 -15.63
N ARG A 96 -11.10 4.72 -16.49
CA ARG A 96 -11.36 4.78 -17.93
C ARG A 96 -10.14 4.35 -18.72
N TRP A 97 -10.42 3.66 -19.82
CA TRP A 97 -9.46 3.34 -20.85
C TRP A 97 -9.42 4.47 -21.87
N GLU A 98 -8.27 5.13 -22.01
CA GLU A 98 -8.01 6.03 -23.13
C GLU A 98 -7.33 5.23 -24.24
N VAL A 99 -8.01 5.03 -25.36
CA VAL A 99 -7.39 4.50 -26.58
C VAL A 99 -6.67 5.65 -27.28
N ARG A 100 -5.35 5.50 -27.48
CA ARG A 100 -4.48 6.48 -28.16
C ARG A 100 -3.93 5.86 -29.44
N PRO A 101 -4.66 5.96 -30.57
CA PRO A 101 -4.16 5.43 -31.84
C PRO A 101 -2.84 6.11 -32.24
N GLY A 102 -1.88 5.33 -32.74
CA GLY A 102 -0.59 5.83 -33.25
C GLY A 102 0.55 5.94 -32.23
N ARG A 103 0.38 5.44 -30.99
CA ARG A 103 1.49 5.30 -30.02
C ARG A 103 1.87 3.83 -29.80
N LEU A 104 3.15 3.59 -29.47
CA LEU A 104 3.69 2.28 -29.09
C LEU A 104 2.89 1.59 -27.96
N ASN A 105 2.28 2.38 -27.07
CA ASN A 105 1.32 1.89 -26.10
C ASN A 105 -0.07 2.49 -26.40
N PRO A 106 -0.94 1.78 -27.13
CA PRO A 106 -2.20 2.30 -27.64
C PRO A 106 -3.30 2.43 -26.57
N TYR A 107 -3.04 1.95 -25.36
CA TYR A 107 -3.94 2.05 -24.22
C TYR A 107 -3.27 2.88 -23.12
N ARG A 108 -4.05 3.78 -22.53
CA ARG A 108 -3.69 4.51 -21.31
C ARG A 108 -4.77 4.30 -20.26
N LEU A 109 -4.42 3.66 -19.15
CA LEU A 109 -5.28 3.48 -18.00
C LEU A 109 -5.32 4.78 -17.18
N ARG A 110 -6.50 5.37 -17.07
CA ARG A 110 -6.78 6.40 -16.07
C ARG A 110 -7.50 5.77 -14.90
N LEU A 111 -6.78 5.62 -13.78
CA LEU A 111 -7.39 5.29 -12.49
C LEU A 111 -8.05 6.55 -11.94
N GLY A 112 -9.35 6.50 -11.74
CA GLY A 112 -10.04 7.58 -11.06
C GLY A 112 -10.16 7.33 -9.56
N TRP A 113 -10.74 8.30 -8.84
CA TRP A 113 -10.86 8.24 -7.37
C TRP A 113 -11.70 7.02 -6.96
N ARG A 114 -11.17 6.21 -6.04
CA ARG A 114 -11.88 5.07 -5.43
C ARG A 114 -12.32 5.37 -4.00
N LEU A 115 -13.59 5.12 -3.73
CA LEU A 115 -14.21 5.15 -2.40
C LEU A 115 -14.50 3.73 -1.85
N GLY A 116 -14.28 2.68 -2.66
CA GLY A 116 -14.62 1.30 -2.31
C GLY A 116 -13.43 0.42 -1.91
N THR A 117 -13.69 -0.59 -1.07
CA THR A 117 -12.72 -1.64 -0.67
C THR A 117 -12.56 -2.73 -1.72
N SER A 118 -13.47 -2.83 -2.69
CA SER A 118 -13.47 -3.88 -3.70
C SER A 118 -12.14 -3.94 -4.45
N PRO A 119 -11.66 -5.13 -4.83
CA PRO A 119 -10.44 -5.25 -5.61
C PRO A 119 -10.56 -4.51 -6.94
N LEU A 120 -9.41 -4.15 -7.52
CA LEU A 120 -9.36 -3.57 -8.87
C LEU A 120 -9.71 -4.59 -9.94
N PHE A 121 -9.41 -5.85 -9.68
CA PHE A 121 -9.60 -6.93 -10.62
C PHE A 121 -10.43 -8.03 -9.98
N GLN A 122 -11.18 -8.76 -10.79
CA GLN A 122 -11.98 -9.89 -10.37
C GLN A 122 -11.71 -11.05 -11.32
N LEU A 123 -11.63 -12.26 -10.79
CA LEU A 123 -11.63 -13.50 -11.55
C LEU A 123 -13.08 -13.84 -11.90
N VAL A 124 -13.35 -14.19 -13.14
CA VAL A 124 -14.69 -14.51 -13.62
C VAL A 124 -14.80 -16.02 -13.77
N PHE A 125 -15.80 -16.61 -13.09
CA PHE A 125 -16.13 -18.03 -13.11
C PHE A 125 -17.59 -18.21 -13.52
N GLY A 126 -17.86 -18.25 -14.82
CA GLY A 126 -19.23 -18.19 -15.35
C GLY A 126 -19.93 -16.90 -14.93
N GLU A 127 -21.01 -17.01 -14.15
CA GLU A 127 -21.75 -15.85 -13.62
C GLU A 127 -21.17 -15.30 -12.30
N GLU A 128 -20.21 -16.01 -11.70
CA GLU A 128 -19.64 -15.65 -10.41
C GLU A 128 -18.36 -14.84 -10.56
N LYS A 129 -18.15 -13.90 -9.63
CA LYS A 129 -16.96 -13.04 -9.59
C LYS A 129 -16.23 -13.22 -8.28
N VAL A 130 -14.95 -13.56 -8.35
CA VAL A 130 -14.06 -13.76 -7.20
C VAL A 130 -13.05 -12.62 -7.14
N PRO A 131 -12.79 -12.02 -5.97
CA PRO A 131 -11.86 -10.90 -5.89
C PRO A 131 -10.40 -11.30 -6.21
N LEU A 132 -9.74 -10.56 -7.10
CA LEU A 132 -8.30 -10.67 -7.35
C LEU A 132 -7.54 -9.58 -6.59
N TRP A 133 -6.96 -9.97 -5.45
CA TRP A 133 -6.17 -9.09 -4.61
C TRP A 133 -4.71 -9.06 -5.07
N LEU A 134 -4.28 -7.96 -5.69
CA LEU A 134 -2.90 -7.78 -6.15
C LEU A 134 -1.88 -7.56 -5.02
N ASP A 135 -2.35 -7.49 -3.78
CA ASP A 135 -1.49 -7.51 -2.58
C ASP A 135 -1.35 -8.91 -1.97
N LEU A 136 -2.06 -9.92 -2.48
CA LEU A 136 -1.90 -11.32 -2.05
C LEU A 136 -0.58 -11.87 -2.63
N PRO A 137 0.36 -12.35 -1.79
CA PRO A 137 1.55 -13.04 -2.29
C PRO A 137 1.18 -14.25 -3.16
N GLY A 138 1.76 -14.35 -4.36
CA GLY A 138 1.48 -15.43 -5.32
C GLY A 138 0.19 -15.25 -6.13
N TRP A 139 -0.39 -14.04 -6.21
CA TRP A 139 -1.53 -13.75 -7.09
C TRP A 139 -1.24 -14.08 -8.56
N ASP A 140 0.02 -14.01 -9.00
CA ASP A 140 0.48 -14.38 -10.33
C ASP A 140 0.50 -15.91 -10.53
N LEU A 141 0.94 -16.66 -9.52
CA LEU A 141 0.83 -18.13 -9.51
C LEU A 141 -0.62 -18.59 -9.54
N LEU A 142 -1.52 -17.88 -8.85
CA LEU A 142 -2.96 -18.13 -8.93
C LEU A 142 -3.47 -17.99 -10.36
N LEU A 143 -3.09 -16.93 -11.07
CA LEU A 143 -3.51 -16.72 -12.47
C LEU A 143 -2.93 -17.80 -13.39
N LEU A 144 -1.64 -18.11 -13.24
CA LEU A 144 -1.00 -19.18 -14.00
C LEU A 144 -1.66 -20.53 -13.76
N HIS A 145 -2.05 -20.83 -12.51
CA HIS A 145 -2.78 -22.06 -12.17
C HIS A 145 -4.15 -22.14 -12.86
N LEU A 146 -4.82 -21.00 -13.07
CA LEU A 146 -6.06 -20.89 -13.85
C LEU A 146 -5.82 -20.87 -15.37
N GLY A 147 -4.56 -20.95 -15.82
CA GLY A 147 -4.20 -20.97 -17.24
C GLY A 147 -4.10 -19.59 -17.88
N LEU A 148 -3.94 -18.52 -17.09
CA LEU A 148 -3.78 -17.15 -17.60
C LEU A 148 -2.43 -16.56 -17.17
N ASP A 149 -1.62 -16.10 -18.13
CA ASP A 149 -0.49 -15.24 -17.82
C ASP A 149 -0.97 -13.78 -17.64
N TRP A 150 -0.58 -13.16 -16.54
CA TRP A 150 -0.92 -11.75 -16.27
C TRP A 150 -0.36 -10.81 -17.34
N LYS A 151 0.72 -11.19 -18.02
CA LYS A 151 1.35 -10.41 -19.11
C LYS A 151 0.46 -10.32 -20.35
N GLU A 152 -0.41 -11.31 -20.54
CA GLU A 152 -1.36 -11.37 -21.65
C GLU A 152 -2.59 -10.48 -21.39
N HIS A 153 -2.90 -10.19 -20.13
CA HIS A 153 -4.01 -9.32 -19.78
C HIS A 153 -3.58 -7.83 -19.80
N PRO A 154 -4.00 -7.02 -20.80
CA PRO A 154 -3.53 -5.64 -20.97
C PRO A 154 -3.85 -4.76 -19.75
N GLY A 155 -5.01 -4.96 -19.12
CA GLY A 155 -5.42 -4.31 -17.87
C GLY A 155 -4.45 -4.48 -16.70
N LEU A 156 -4.06 -5.72 -16.41
CA LEU A 156 -3.15 -6.05 -15.33
C LEU A 156 -1.75 -5.52 -15.63
N ARG A 157 -1.24 -5.81 -16.84
CA ARG A 157 0.08 -5.36 -17.27
C ARG A 157 0.24 -3.85 -17.17
N GLU A 158 -0.74 -3.09 -17.66
CA GLU A 158 -0.66 -1.64 -17.65
C GLU A 158 -0.86 -1.05 -16.25
N TYR A 159 -1.77 -1.61 -15.45
CA TYR A 159 -1.93 -1.20 -14.05
C TYR A 159 -0.64 -1.42 -13.25
N LEU A 160 -0.02 -2.61 -13.37
CA LEU A 160 1.20 -2.95 -12.64
C LEU A 160 2.39 -2.11 -13.12
N GLY A 161 2.50 -1.86 -14.43
CA GLY A 161 3.55 -0.99 -14.99
C GLY A 161 3.40 0.49 -14.62
N SER A 162 2.17 0.96 -14.41
CA SER A 162 1.88 2.35 -14.04
C SER A 162 1.86 2.59 -12.53
N ALA A 163 1.61 1.55 -11.72
CA ALA A 163 1.64 1.64 -10.27
C ALA A 163 3.04 2.02 -9.78
N ARG A 164 3.11 3.09 -8.99
CA ARG A 164 4.36 3.59 -8.40
C ARG A 164 4.22 3.88 -6.92
N GLY A 165 5.38 3.88 -6.27
CA GLY A 165 5.58 4.43 -4.95
C GLY A 165 5.21 3.49 -3.83
N LEU A 166 4.61 4.07 -2.80
CA LEU A 166 4.44 3.43 -1.50
C LEU A 166 3.54 2.19 -1.52
N ALA A 167 2.64 2.05 -2.50
CA ALA A 167 1.76 0.88 -2.58
C ALA A 167 2.57 -0.42 -2.63
N TRP A 168 3.65 -0.44 -3.42
CA TRP A 168 4.59 -1.56 -3.52
C TRP A 168 5.33 -1.81 -2.21
N LEU A 169 5.81 -0.75 -1.55
CA LEU A 169 6.69 -0.86 -0.38
C LEU A 169 5.92 -1.15 0.92
N ASN A 170 4.63 -0.79 0.97
CA ASN A 170 3.77 -0.90 2.14
C ASN A 170 2.86 -2.14 2.17
N GLY A 171 2.99 -3.02 1.18
CA GLY A 171 2.21 -4.26 1.09
C GLY A 171 0.76 -4.04 0.67
N LEU A 172 0.49 -2.97 -0.08
CA LEU A 172 -0.78 -2.75 -0.78
C LEU A 172 -0.75 -3.29 -2.22
N LEU A 173 0.43 -3.73 -2.67
CA LEU A 173 0.68 -4.53 -3.86
C LEU A 173 1.81 -5.52 -3.54
N HIS A 174 1.76 -6.68 -4.16
CA HIS A 174 2.82 -7.69 -4.12
C HIS A 174 3.37 -7.87 -5.54
N PRO A 175 4.70 -7.87 -5.74
CA PRO A 175 5.27 -8.12 -7.06
C PRO A 175 4.93 -9.54 -7.55
N PRO A 176 4.94 -9.79 -8.87
CA PRO A 176 4.99 -11.15 -9.40
C PRO A 176 6.31 -11.82 -8.99
N ALA A 177 6.33 -13.16 -8.98
CA ALA A 177 7.45 -13.97 -8.50
C ALA A 177 8.78 -13.61 -9.17
N GLU A 178 8.76 -13.28 -10.46
CA GLU A 178 9.94 -12.87 -11.23
C GLU A 178 10.62 -11.57 -10.72
N LEU A 179 9.89 -10.72 -9.99
CA LEU A 179 10.40 -9.44 -9.47
C LEU A 179 10.50 -9.42 -7.94
N GLU A 180 10.24 -10.54 -7.28
CA GLU A 180 10.20 -10.60 -5.81
C GLU A 180 11.55 -10.22 -5.20
N GLY A 181 12.67 -10.74 -5.72
CA GLY A 181 14.00 -10.45 -5.19
C GLY A 181 14.35 -8.95 -5.19
N ALA A 182 14.17 -8.28 -6.33
CA ALA A 182 14.44 -6.84 -6.45
C ALA A 182 13.51 -5.99 -5.55
N TRP A 183 12.27 -6.44 -5.38
CA TRP A 183 11.31 -5.79 -4.49
C TRP A 183 11.62 -6.00 -3.01
N GLU A 184 12.07 -7.18 -2.60
CA GLU A 184 12.46 -7.47 -1.22
C GLU A 184 13.63 -6.58 -0.78
N GLU A 185 14.62 -6.37 -1.65
CA GLU A 185 15.73 -5.44 -1.40
C GLU A 185 15.25 -4.00 -1.21
N ALA A 186 14.40 -3.52 -2.12
CA ALA A 186 13.83 -2.17 -2.04
C ALA A 186 12.99 -2.00 -0.77
N ARG A 187 12.22 -3.02 -0.39
CA ARG A 187 11.43 -3.05 0.83
C ARG A 187 12.31 -3.05 2.08
N LYS A 188 13.44 -3.76 2.08
CA LYS A 188 14.41 -3.74 3.19
C LYS A 188 14.97 -2.33 3.39
N ARG A 189 15.37 -1.65 2.31
CA ARG A 189 15.82 -0.24 2.35
C ARG A 189 14.71 0.67 2.85
N TYR A 190 13.48 0.50 2.35
CA TYR A 190 12.33 1.29 2.79
C TYR A 190 12.03 1.13 4.28
N ARG A 191 12.13 -0.11 4.80
CA ARG A 191 11.94 -0.39 6.24
C ARG A 191 12.98 0.29 7.10
N GLN A 192 14.24 0.31 6.68
CA GLN A 192 15.31 1.00 7.42
C GLN A 192 15.04 2.50 7.48
N VAL A 193 14.72 3.11 6.34
CA VAL A 193 14.40 4.54 6.26
C VAL A 193 13.15 4.87 7.10
N SER A 194 12.12 4.03 7.03
CA SER A 194 10.90 4.20 7.82
C SER A 194 11.16 4.02 9.32
N ALA A 195 12.10 3.15 9.72
CA ALA A 195 12.46 2.98 11.12
C ALA A 195 13.07 4.26 11.71
N TRP A 196 13.89 4.98 10.94
CA TRP A 196 14.40 6.30 11.33
C TRP A 196 13.29 7.33 11.47
N ALA A 197 12.34 7.34 10.54
CA ALA A 197 11.16 8.22 10.64
C ALA A 197 10.36 7.93 11.93
N TRP A 198 10.12 6.65 12.22
CA TRP A 198 9.42 6.22 13.43
C TRP A 198 10.17 6.55 14.72
N ALA A 199 11.49 6.34 14.75
CA ALA A 199 12.33 6.75 15.87
C ALA A 199 12.25 8.26 16.09
N GLY A 200 12.27 9.05 15.00
CA GLY A 200 12.12 10.50 15.07
C GLY A 200 10.77 10.95 15.65
N ILE A 201 9.67 10.36 15.18
CA ILE A 201 8.32 10.59 15.74
C ILE A 201 8.28 10.21 17.23
N GLY A 202 8.87 9.07 17.60
CA GLY A 202 8.94 8.61 18.97
C GLY A 202 9.71 9.58 19.88
N CYS A 203 10.87 10.06 19.45
CA CYS A 203 11.65 11.07 20.18
C CYS A 203 10.87 12.37 20.37
N ILE A 204 10.19 12.85 19.31
CA ILE A 204 9.34 14.05 19.42
C ILE A 204 8.22 13.83 20.44
N GLY A 205 7.48 12.73 20.34
CA GLY A 205 6.39 12.42 21.27
C GLY A 205 6.87 12.30 22.71
N LEU A 206 7.99 11.61 22.95
CA LEU A 206 8.61 11.49 24.28
C LEU A 206 9.08 12.84 24.82
N GLY A 207 9.62 13.72 23.98
CA GLY A 207 10.05 15.06 24.39
C GLY A 207 8.90 15.95 24.85
N PHE A 208 7.72 15.82 24.24
CA PHE A 208 6.53 16.59 24.63
C PHE A 208 5.78 15.98 25.84
N LEU A 209 5.74 14.66 25.97
CA LEU A 209 5.02 13.96 27.04
C LEU A 209 5.87 13.73 28.29
N GLY A 210 7.18 13.56 28.13
CA GLY A 210 8.11 13.23 29.21
C GLY A 210 8.18 14.26 30.35
N PRO A 211 8.26 15.57 30.09
CA PRO A 211 8.29 16.59 31.14
C PRO A 211 7.01 16.60 32.00
N GLN A 212 5.87 16.24 31.42
CA GLN A 212 4.60 16.15 32.14
C GLN A 212 4.57 14.95 33.10
N ALA A 213 5.27 13.87 32.75
CA ALA A 213 5.37 12.66 33.58
C ALA A 213 6.49 12.74 34.64
N ALA A 214 7.61 13.40 34.32
CA ALA A 214 8.81 13.44 35.17
C ALA A 214 8.88 14.65 36.12
N GLY A 215 7.98 15.63 35.98
CA GLY A 215 8.02 16.89 36.71
C GLY A 215 9.04 17.88 36.11
N SER A 216 8.61 19.13 35.94
CA SER A 216 9.36 20.18 35.24
C SER A 216 10.66 20.62 35.92
N SER A 217 10.84 20.29 37.21
CA SER A 217 12.02 20.61 38.01
C SER A 217 13.08 19.50 38.05
N SER A 218 12.88 18.38 37.34
CA SER A 218 13.85 17.29 37.28
C SER A 218 15.00 17.59 36.31
N PRO A 219 16.26 17.17 36.59
CA PRO A 219 17.35 17.27 35.62
C PRO A 219 17.07 16.50 34.32
N LEU A 220 16.17 15.52 34.36
CA LEU A 220 15.66 14.78 33.21
C LEU A 220 14.84 15.67 32.25
N ALA A 221 14.28 16.79 32.72
CA ALA A 221 13.54 17.73 31.88
C ALA A 221 14.41 18.30 30.74
N LEU A 222 15.71 18.51 30.97
CA LEU A 222 16.65 18.94 29.93
C LEU A 222 16.86 17.89 28.85
N LEU A 223 16.89 16.60 29.21
CA LEU A 223 16.97 15.50 28.25
C LEU A 223 15.70 15.41 27.40
N PHE A 224 14.52 15.58 28.03
CA PHE A 224 13.26 15.64 27.29
C PHE A 224 13.17 16.85 26.36
N LEU A 225 13.78 17.98 26.71
CA LEU A 225 13.82 19.17 25.86
C LEU A 225 14.70 18.98 24.60
N ALA A 226 15.72 18.12 24.67
CA ALA A 226 16.60 17.81 23.54
C ALA A 226 16.02 16.75 22.58
N LEU A 227 15.11 15.89 23.06
CA LEU A 227 14.52 14.80 22.27
C LEU A 227 13.73 15.26 21.03
N PRO A 228 12.95 16.36 21.04
CA PRO A 228 12.28 16.86 19.83
C PRO A 228 13.27 17.30 18.75
N PHE A 229 14.40 17.91 19.11
CA PHE A 229 15.44 18.29 18.16
C PHE A 229 16.09 17.07 17.52
N LEU A 230 16.46 16.08 18.34
CA LEU A 230 16.95 14.79 17.83
C LEU A 230 15.91 14.12 16.93
N GLY A 231 14.64 14.12 17.34
CA GLY A 231 13.57 13.53 16.57
C GLY A 231 13.32 14.22 15.24
N MET A 232 13.45 15.54 15.17
CA MET A 232 13.43 16.29 13.92
C MET A 232 14.60 15.90 13.00
N LEU A 233 15.83 15.78 13.52
CA LEU A 233 16.97 15.33 12.72
C LEU A 233 16.75 13.93 12.13
N LEU A 234 16.21 13.00 12.94
CA LEU A 234 15.88 11.64 12.51
C LEU A 234 14.75 11.60 11.49
N LEU A 235 13.83 12.57 11.48
CA LEU A 235 12.78 12.72 10.48
C LEU A 235 13.25 13.38 9.18
N VAL A 236 14.21 14.31 9.26
CA VAL A 236 14.74 14.99 8.08
C VAL A 236 15.47 14.01 7.15
N TYR A 237 16.24 13.08 7.72
CA TYR A 237 16.94 12.05 6.95
C TYR A 237 16.03 11.26 5.98
N PRO A 238 14.95 10.59 6.41
CA PRO A 238 14.06 9.85 5.51
C PRO A 238 13.33 10.77 4.53
N LEU A 239 12.91 11.97 4.97
CA LEU A 239 12.23 12.94 4.10
C LEU A 239 13.11 13.36 2.92
N ILE A 240 14.40 13.58 3.14
CA ILE A 240 15.34 13.93 2.07
C ILE A 240 15.71 12.70 1.24
N THR A 241 16.08 11.59 1.89
CA THR A 241 16.69 10.45 1.22
C THR A 241 15.72 9.54 0.49
N ALA A 242 14.46 9.44 0.93
CA ALA A 242 13.47 8.54 0.32
C ALA A 242 12.27 9.24 -0.31
N PHE A 243 11.80 10.33 0.27
CA PHE A 243 10.60 11.02 -0.21
C PHE A 243 10.91 12.27 -1.06
N ASN A 244 12.07 12.89 -0.85
CA ASN A 244 12.55 14.10 -1.51
C ASN A 244 11.50 15.23 -1.56
N ILE A 245 10.86 15.51 -0.43
CA ILE A 245 9.86 16.58 -0.31
C ILE A 245 10.56 17.94 -0.48
N GLY A 246 10.17 18.72 -1.49
CA GLY A 246 10.63 20.11 -1.68
C GLY A 246 11.67 20.38 -2.79
N ARG A 247 12.08 19.38 -3.59
CA ARG A 247 13.10 19.55 -4.67
C ARG A 247 12.60 19.29 -6.09
N GLY A 248 11.29 19.38 -6.33
CA GLY A 248 10.69 19.27 -7.68
C GLY A 248 10.69 17.88 -8.33
N ARG A 249 11.42 16.89 -7.79
CA ARG A 249 11.39 15.48 -8.23
C ARG A 249 10.97 14.55 -7.08
N PRO A 250 10.07 13.59 -7.31
CA PRO A 250 9.68 12.63 -6.28
C PRO A 250 10.89 11.80 -5.85
N GLY A 251 11.04 11.54 -4.55
CA GLY A 251 12.10 10.68 -4.04
C GLY A 251 11.92 9.23 -4.49
N TRP A 252 12.96 8.42 -4.35
CA TRP A 252 12.97 7.05 -4.89
C TRP A 252 11.81 6.21 -4.36
N ALA A 253 11.40 6.36 -3.08
CA ALA A 253 10.32 5.57 -2.50
C ALA A 253 8.94 5.95 -3.06
N VAL A 254 8.79 7.18 -3.57
CA VAL A 254 7.57 7.68 -4.24
C VAL A 254 7.57 7.30 -5.72
N ALA A 255 8.74 7.24 -6.35
CA ALA A 255 8.90 6.85 -7.74
C ALA A 255 9.04 5.33 -7.98
N TYR A 256 9.21 4.54 -6.91
CA TYR A 256 9.56 3.13 -6.99
C TYR A 256 8.54 2.29 -7.77
N SER A 257 9.02 1.44 -8.68
CA SER A 257 8.27 0.37 -9.31
C SER A 257 9.18 -0.85 -9.47
N PRO A 258 8.72 -2.07 -9.16
CA PRO A 258 9.52 -3.28 -9.35
C PRO A 258 9.78 -3.56 -10.84
N PHE A 259 8.94 -3.04 -11.74
CA PHE A 259 9.08 -3.17 -13.19
C PHE A 259 10.15 -2.22 -13.79
N GLY A 260 10.84 -1.46 -12.95
CA GLY A 260 11.85 -0.49 -13.36
C GLY A 260 11.25 0.72 -14.11
N PRO A 261 12.10 1.66 -14.57
CA PRO A 261 11.66 2.64 -15.54
C PRO A 261 11.38 1.91 -16.86
N LEU A 262 10.11 1.76 -17.20
CA LEU A 262 9.64 1.32 -18.53
C LEU A 262 10.19 2.16 -19.70
N GLU A 263 10.94 3.24 -19.44
CA GLU A 263 11.53 4.14 -20.42
C GLU A 263 12.94 3.72 -20.90
N GLU A 264 13.68 2.86 -20.19
CA GLU A 264 15.03 2.43 -20.62
C GLU A 264 15.07 1.11 -21.40
N ARG A 265 13.95 0.38 -21.51
CA ARG A 265 13.88 -0.90 -22.27
C ARG A 265 13.18 -0.82 -23.62
N VAL A 266 12.78 0.38 -24.05
CA VAL A 266 12.15 0.63 -25.38
C VAL A 266 13.04 1.49 -26.28
N GLN A 267 14.28 1.76 -25.86
CA GLN A 267 15.31 2.43 -26.67
C GLN A 267 16.55 1.55 -26.92
N GLY A 268 16.37 0.22 -26.86
CA GLY A 268 17.34 -0.74 -27.39
C GLY A 268 16.95 -1.17 -28.79
#